data_AF-A0A6B3HR65-F1
#
_entry.id   AF-A0A6B3HR65-F1
#
_cell.length_a   1.000
_cell.length_b   1.000
_cell.length_c   1.000
_cell.angle_alpha   90.00
_cell.angle_beta   90.00
_cell.angle_gamma   90.00
#
_symmetry.space_group_name_H-M   'P 1'
#
loop_
_entity.id
_entity.type
_entity.pdbx_description
1 polymer ?
#
loop_
_entity_poly.entity_id
_entity_poly.type
_entity_poly.pdbx_seq_one_letter_code
_entity_poly.pdbx_strand_id
1 'polypeptide(L)'
;LEAAFRAFDGRAGGSKALLTAAEERFGALPGIPARLYPRPDRAAVLASFAPDVARCAREGDATAAALLTEAAGHIVDAVEAVLPHRDGGEVACTGGLLRLGAPLTVPLGEELARRLPGARVAPPAGDPLHGAVVLASALATGAQDLPVDGRLLWCSTGAESGRDGARP
;
A
#
# COMPACT_ATOMS: atom_id res chain seq x y z
N LEU A 1 7.58 -14.84 -1.54
CA LEU A 1 7.83 -16.10 -2.29
C LEU A 1 9.29 -16.30 -2.65
N GLU A 2 10.04 -15.27 -3.05
CA GLU A 2 11.47 -15.45 -3.37
C GLU A 2 12.27 -16.11 -2.23
N ALA A 3 12.08 -15.66 -0.98
CA ALA A 3 12.72 -16.28 0.20
C ALA A 3 12.36 -17.77 0.38
N ALA A 4 11.16 -18.20 -0.03
CA ALA A 4 10.79 -19.61 -0.03
C ALA A 4 11.56 -20.40 -1.10
N PHE A 5 11.66 -19.86 -2.32
CA PHE A 5 12.47 -20.45 -3.41
C PHE A 5 13.95 -20.53 -3.04
N ARG A 6 14.50 -19.49 -2.40
CA ARG A 6 15.89 -19.52 -1.91
C ARG A 6 16.10 -20.65 -0.91
N ALA A 7 15.17 -20.87 0.02
CA ALA A 7 15.25 -22.00 0.95
C ALA A 7 15.17 -23.36 0.24
N PHE A 8 14.27 -23.49 -0.75
CA PHE A 8 14.14 -24.69 -1.57
C PHE A 8 15.43 -25.02 -2.34
N ASP A 9 16.07 -24.00 -2.92
CA ASP A 9 17.32 -24.14 -3.66
C ASP A 9 18.56 -24.26 -2.76
N GLY A 10 18.42 -24.22 -1.43
CA GLY A 10 19.53 -24.20 -0.48
C GLY A 10 20.38 -22.92 -0.52
N ARG A 11 19.84 -21.82 -1.03
CA ARG A 11 20.52 -20.52 -1.17
C ARG A 11 20.40 -19.68 0.10
N ALA A 12 21.41 -18.84 0.34
CA ALA A 12 21.39 -17.86 1.43
C ALA A 12 20.23 -16.86 1.28
N GLY A 13 19.74 -16.38 2.43
CA GLY A 13 18.56 -15.51 2.50
C GLY A 13 17.23 -16.25 2.27
N GLY A 14 17.22 -17.57 2.41
CA GLY A 14 16.01 -18.38 2.39
C GLY A 14 15.36 -18.50 3.76
N SER A 15 14.04 -18.70 3.79
CA SER A 15 13.28 -19.04 5.00
C SER A 15 12.58 -20.38 4.84
N LYS A 16 12.87 -21.30 5.76
CA LYS A 16 12.18 -22.60 5.84
C LYS A 16 10.72 -22.44 6.27
N ALA A 17 10.42 -21.48 7.14
CA ALA A 17 9.04 -21.20 7.55
C ALA A 17 8.20 -20.67 6.38
N LEU A 18 8.76 -19.75 5.59
CA LEU A 18 8.11 -19.26 4.37
C LEU A 18 8.03 -20.32 3.28
N LEU A 19 8.99 -21.25 3.21
CA LEU A 19 8.90 -22.43 2.34
C LEU A 19 7.69 -23.30 2.70
N THR A 20 7.61 -23.75 3.95
CA THR A 20 6.48 -24.56 4.43
C THR A 20 5.15 -23.85 4.19
N ALA A 21 5.05 -22.56 4.55
CA ALA A 21 3.82 -21.79 4.35
C ALA A 21 3.44 -21.63 2.86
N ALA A 22 4.43 -21.48 1.97
CA ALA A 22 4.19 -21.39 0.55
C ALA A 22 3.71 -22.72 -0.04
N GLU A 23 4.25 -23.85 0.44
CA GLU A 23 3.80 -25.19 0.04
C GLU A 23 2.40 -25.51 0.57
N GLU A 24 2.07 -25.11 1.79
CA GLU A 24 0.72 -25.25 2.34
C GLU A 24 -0.31 -24.45 1.53
N ARG A 25 0.01 -23.21 1.15
CA ARG A 25 -0.93 -22.32 0.44
C ARG A 25 -1.03 -22.63 -1.05
N PHE A 26 0.11 -22.86 -1.69
CA PHE A 26 0.19 -22.97 -3.14
C PHE A 26 0.57 -24.38 -3.60
N GLY A 27 0.82 -25.35 -2.73
CA GLY A 27 1.37 -26.65 -3.14
C GLY A 27 2.84 -26.55 -3.56
N ALA A 28 3.37 -27.64 -4.14
CA ALA A 28 4.79 -27.80 -4.42
C ALA A 28 5.42 -26.62 -5.19
N LEU A 29 6.51 -26.06 -4.63
CA LEU A 29 7.19 -24.87 -5.16
C LEU A 29 7.57 -24.93 -6.64
N PRO A 30 8.14 -26.04 -7.16
CA PRO A 30 8.56 -26.11 -8.56
C PRO A 30 7.41 -25.84 -9.55
N GLY A 31 6.17 -26.15 -9.17
CA GLY A 31 4.99 -25.95 -10.00
C GLY A 31 4.35 -24.56 -9.87
N ILE A 32 4.76 -23.74 -8.89
CA ILE A 32 4.11 -22.45 -8.63
C ILE A 32 4.23 -21.49 -9.83
N PRO A 33 5.41 -21.24 -10.45
CA PRO A 33 5.52 -20.25 -11.53
C PRO A 33 4.63 -20.59 -12.72
N ALA A 34 4.62 -21.86 -13.14
CA ALA A 34 3.82 -22.33 -14.27
C ALA A 34 2.31 -22.16 -14.04
N ARG A 35 1.83 -22.33 -12.80
CA ARG A 35 0.40 -22.17 -12.47
C ARG A 35 0.01 -20.73 -12.18
N LEU A 36 0.94 -19.90 -11.73
CA LEU A 36 0.66 -18.57 -11.20
C LEU A 36 0.87 -17.47 -12.25
N TYR A 37 1.84 -17.62 -13.16
CA TYR A 37 2.13 -16.60 -14.17
C TYR A 37 1.05 -16.39 -15.23
N PRO A 38 0.35 -17.43 -15.73
CA PRO A 38 -0.71 -17.24 -16.72
C PRO A 38 -1.98 -16.59 -16.17
N ARG A 39 -2.07 -16.41 -14.85
CA ARG A 39 -3.32 -15.99 -14.20
C ARG A 39 -3.58 -14.49 -14.36
N PRO A 40 -4.81 -14.08 -14.71
CA PRO A 40 -5.18 -12.67 -14.74
C PRO A 40 -5.22 -12.05 -13.33
N ASP A 41 -5.52 -12.84 -12.30
CA ASP A 41 -5.59 -12.41 -10.90
C ASP A 41 -4.27 -12.64 -10.12
N ARG A 42 -3.15 -12.84 -10.82
CA ARG A 42 -1.84 -13.18 -10.24
C ARG A 42 -1.45 -12.27 -9.06
N ALA A 43 -1.67 -10.97 -9.19
CA ALA A 43 -1.34 -10.00 -8.15
C ALA A 43 -2.11 -10.29 -6.85
N ALA A 44 -3.41 -10.57 -6.94
CA ALA A 44 -4.24 -10.90 -5.79
C ALA A 44 -3.82 -12.24 -5.15
N VAL A 45 -3.52 -13.25 -5.97
CA VAL A 45 -3.05 -14.55 -5.48
C VAL A 45 -1.72 -14.40 -4.73
N LEU A 46 -0.76 -13.65 -5.27
CA LEU A 46 0.50 -13.36 -4.59
C LEU A 46 0.30 -12.58 -3.30
N ALA A 47 -0.53 -11.53 -3.33
CA ALA A 47 -0.83 -10.72 -2.16
C ALA A 47 -1.50 -11.53 -1.05
N SER A 48 -2.23 -12.61 -1.39
CA SER A 48 -2.84 -13.51 -0.41
C SER A 48 -1.83 -14.22 0.49
N PHE A 49 -0.54 -14.21 0.16
CA PHE A 49 0.53 -14.77 0.99
C PHE A 49 1.00 -13.82 2.11
N ALA A 50 0.66 -12.53 2.06
CA ALA A 50 1.09 -11.55 3.05
C ALA A 50 0.72 -11.93 4.51
N PRO A 51 -0.48 -12.48 4.80
CA PRO A 51 -0.81 -12.98 6.13
C PRO A 51 0.12 -14.09 6.64
N ASP A 52 0.61 -14.96 5.77
CA ASP A 52 1.55 -16.02 6.14
C ASP A 52 2.93 -15.45 6.46
N VAL A 53 3.38 -14.44 5.70
CA VAL A 53 4.61 -13.70 6.03
C VAL A 53 4.51 -13.05 7.41
N ALA A 54 3.39 -12.38 7.71
CA ALA A 54 3.14 -11.79 9.02
C ALA A 54 3.05 -12.84 10.14
N ARG A 55 2.50 -14.02 9.86
CA ARG A 55 2.50 -15.15 10.80
C ARG A 55 3.92 -15.65 11.09
N CYS A 56 4.71 -15.95 10.05
CA CYS A 56 6.09 -16.41 10.22
C CYS A 56 6.95 -15.39 10.96
N ALA A 57 6.77 -14.08 10.70
CA ALA A 57 7.45 -13.02 11.43
C ALA A 57 7.12 -13.04 12.93
N ARG A 58 5.83 -13.22 13.30
CA ARG A 58 5.41 -13.35 14.71
C ARG A 58 5.98 -14.59 15.39
N GLU A 59 6.16 -15.67 14.63
CA GLU A 59 6.77 -16.91 15.10
C GLU A 59 8.31 -16.82 15.21
N GLY A 60 8.90 -15.68 14.85
CA GLY A 60 10.34 -15.41 15.01
C GLY A 60 11.19 -15.62 13.76
N ASP A 61 10.58 -15.82 12.58
CA ASP A 61 11.34 -15.90 11.33
C ASP A 61 11.92 -14.52 10.95
N ALA A 62 13.25 -14.40 11.05
CA ALA A 62 13.96 -13.15 10.81
C ALA A 62 13.84 -12.66 9.34
N THR A 63 13.72 -13.57 8.38
CA THR A 63 13.58 -13.18 6.96
C THR A 63 12.19 -12.60 6.71
N ALA A 64 11.15 -13.21 7.27
CA ALA A 64 9.79 -12.71 7.19
C ALA A 64 9.65 -11.35 7.90
N ALA A 65 10.28 -11.17 9.06
CA ALA A 65 10.33 -9.88 9.75
C ALA A 65 11.02 -8.81 8.88
N ALA A 66 12.19 -9.12 8.31
CA ALA A 66 12.91 -8.21 7.42
C ALA A 66 12.10 -7.79 6.19
N LEU A 67 11.36 -8.73 5.57
CA LEU A 67 10.47 -8.42 4.44
C LEU A 67 9.35 -7.43 4.82
N LEU A 68 8.80 -7.52 6.04
CA LEU A 68 7.77 -6.59 6.51
C LEU A 68 8.35 -5.22 6.85
N THR A 69 9.56 -5.16 7.40
CA THR A 69 10.30 -3.91 7.59
C THR A 69 10.62 -3.24 6.26
N GLU A 70 11.06 -3.99 5.25
CA GLU A 70 11.30 -3.48 3.90
C GLU A 70 9.99 -2.96 3.27
N ALA A 71 8.89 -3.72 3.40
CA ALA A 71 7.57 -3.28 2.92
C ALA A 71 7.10 -1.98 3.59
N ALA A 72 7.33 -1.82 4.90
CA ALA A 72 7.09 -0.58 5.61
C ALA A 72 7.92 0.58 5.01
N GLY A 73 9.20 0.35 4.74
CA GLY A 73 10.08 1.33 4.07
C GLY A 73 9.53 1.80 2.72
N HIS A 74 9.07 0.87 1.87
CA HIS A 74 8.45 1.22 0.59
C HIS A 74 7.16 2.04 0.71
N ILE A 75 6.37 1.81 1.76
CA ILE A 75 5.19 2.66 2.05
C ILE A 75 5.66 4.08 2.39
N VAL A 76 6.70 4.22 3.21
CA VAL A 76 7.23 5.53 3.59
C VAL A 76 7.90 6.25 2.42
N ASP A 77 8.55 5.53 1.50
CA ASP A 77 9.05 6.11 0.23
C ASP A 77 7.92 6.81 -0.53
N ALA A 78 6.75 6.18 -0.62
CA ALA A 78 5.60 6.77 -1.31
C ALA A 78 5.07 8.02 -0.59
N VAL A 79 5.09 8.03 0.75
CA VAL A 79 4.69 9.21 1.55
C VAL A 79 5.68 10.35 1.35
N GLU A 80 6.99 10.09 1.45
CA GLU A 80 8.04 11.09 1.30
C GLU A 80 8.01 11.75 -0.09
N ALA A 81 7.69 10.97 -1.13
CA ALA A 81 7.56 11.47 -2.49
C ALA A 81 6.44 12.51 -2.68
N VAL A 82 5.43 12.54 -1.81
CA VAL A 82 4.26 13.42 -1.93
C VAL A 82 4.12 14.44 -0.79
N LEU A 83 4.86 14.28 0.32
CA LEU A 83 4.74 15.15 1.48
C LEU A 83 5.36 16.53 1.19
N PRO A 84 4.62 17.64 1.36
CA PRO A 84 5.15 18.98 1.13
C PRO A 84 6.29 19.29 2.12
N HIS A 85 7.46 19.67 1.59
CA HIS A 85 8.73 19.71 2.31
C HIS A 85 8.87 20.78 3.41
N ARG A 86 7.88 21.67 3.61
CA ARG A 86 8.06 22.88 4.43
C ARG A 86 7.29 22.94 5.76
N ASP A 87 6.13 22.28 5.88
CA ASP A 87 5.28 22.43 7.07
C ASP A 87 4.86 21.11 7.71
N GLY A 88 5.38 19.98 7.21
CA GLY A 88 4.80 18.68 7.52
C GLY A 88 3.42 18.51 6.91
N GLY A 89 2.78 17.39 7.20
CA GLY A 89 1.43 17.11 6.69
C GLY A 89 0.80 15.93 7.39
N GLU A 90 -0.51 15.79 7.22
CA GLU A 90 -1.23 14.65 7.77
C GLU A 90 -1.13 13.44 6.85
N VAL A 91 -0.77 12.29 7.44
CA VAL A 91 -0.64 11.02 6.73
C VAL A 91 -1.65 10.05 7.32
N ALA A 92 -2.62 9.65 6.51
CA ALA A 92 -3.56 8.58 6.86
C ALA A 92 -3.21 7.33 6.05
N CYS A 93 -2.78 6.27 6.74
CA CYS A 93 -2.55 4.98 6.10
C CYS A 93 -3.88 4.24 5.95
N THR A 94 -4.17 3.74 4.74
CA THR A 94 -5.38 2.95 4.45
C THR A 94 -5.02 1.65 3.75
N GLY A 95 -5.97 0.70 3.72
CA GLY A 95 -5.84 -0.55 2.96
C GLY A 95 -5.71 -1.81 3.81
N GLY A 96 -5.91 -2.96 3.17
CA GLY A 96 -6.00 -4.27 3.84
C GLY A 96 -4.70 -4.75 4.48
N LEU A 97 -3.55 -4.24 4.04
CA LEU A 97 -2.24 -4.66 4.56
C LEU A 97 -2.03 -4.24 6.03
N LEU A 98 -2.67 -3.16 6.48
CA LEU A 98 -2.64 -2.72 7.87
C LEU A 98 -3.29 -3.74 8.82
N ARG A 99 -4.16 -4.63 8.29
CA ARG A 99 -4.79 -5.72 9.04
C ARG A 99 -3.82 -6.83 9.41
N LEU A 100 -2.59 -6.82 8.88
CA LEU A 100 -1.52 -7.70 9.35
C LEU A 100 -1.12 -7.40 10.80
N GLY A 101 -1.46 -6.21 11.31
CA GLY A 101 -1.22 -5.79 12.69
C GLY A 101 0.25 -5.45 12.96
N ALA A 102 0.66 -5.64 14.22
CA ALA A 102 1.99 -5.26 14.71
C ALA A 102 3.17 -5.63 13.80
N PRO A 103 3.21 -6.81 13.13
CA PRO A 103 4.29 -7.17 12.22
C PRO A 103 4.57 -6.16 11.10
N LEU A 104 3.56 -5.40 10.67
CA LEU A 104 3.73 -4.32 9.70
C LEU A 104 3.55 -2.93 10.32
N THR A 105 2.57 -2.76 11.21
CA THR A 105 2.21 -1.42 11.71
C THR A 105 3.29 -0.83 12.62
N VAL A 106 4.04 -1.67 13.34
CA VAL A 106 5.17 -1.22 14.17
C VAL A 106 6.32 -0.70 13.29
N PRO A 107 6.91 -1.48 12.36
CA PRO A 107 7.98 -0.97 11.51
C PRO A 107 7.54 0.20 10.62
N LEU A 108 6.26 0.25 10.21
CA LEU A 108 5.72 1.41 9.50
C LEU A 108 5.74 2.69 10.34
N GLY A 109 5.31 2.60 11.60
CA GLY A 109 5.36 3.73 12.53
C GLY A 109 6.79 4.19 12.81
N GLU A 110 7.72 3.25 12.99
CA GLU A 110 9.14 3.53 13.20
C GLU A 110 9.77 4.24 12.00
N GLU A 111 9.51 3.76 10.77
CA GLU A 111 10.02 4.37 9.55
C GLU A 111 9.44 5.77 9.29
N LEU A 112 8.14 5.97 9.55
CA LEU A 112 7.50 7.29 9.47
C LEU A 112 8.14 8.26 10.46
N ALA A 113 8.30 7.87 11.72
CA ALA A 113 8.91 8.72 12.74
C ALA A 113 10.38 9.04 12.44
N ARG A 114 11.12 8.07 11.90
CA ARG A 114 12.55 8.21 11.58
C ARG A 114 12.80 9.11 10.39
N ARG A 115 12.01 8.97 9.31
CA ARG A 115 12.25 9.68 8.03
C ARG A 115 11.47 10.96 7.90
N LEU A 116 10.27 11.00 8.48
CA LEU A 116 9.32 12.11 8.34
C LEU A 116 8.87 12.61 9.72
N PRO A 117 9.79 13.12 10.56
CA PRO A 117 9.48 13.55 11.93
C PRO A 117 8.46 14.70 12.01
N GLY A 118 8.26 15.44 10.91
CA GLY A 118 7.23 16.49 10.80
C GLY A 118 5.86 15.99 10.31
N ALA A 119 5.73 14.73 9.89
CA ALA A 119 4.46 14.17 9.46
C ALA A 119 3.60 13.78 10.67
N ARG A 120 2.31 14.15 10.64
CA ARG A 120 1.33 13.75 11.65
C ARG A 120 0.57 12.53 11.13
N VAL A 121 0.77 11.37 11.76
CA VAL A 121 -0.03 10.18 11.44
C VAL A 121 -1.42 10.35 12.05
N ALA A 122 -2.46 10.32 11.20
CA ALA A 122 -3.85 10.49 11.58
C ALA A 122 -4.67 9.24 11.21
N PRO A 123 -5.75 8.93 11.95
CA PRO A 123 -6.69 7.91 11.52
C PRO A 123 -7.36 8.35 10.20
N PRO A 124 -7.68 7.43 9.28
CA PRO A 124 -8.51 7.75 8.13
C PRO A 124 -9.84 8.36 8.56
N ALA A 125 -10.29 9.41 7.88
CA ALA A 125 -11.56 10.08 8.17
C ALA A 125 -12.79 9.16 7.98
N GLY A 126 -12.65 8.10 7.20
CA GLY A 126 -13.65 7.08 6.97
C GLY A 126 -13.13 5.99 6.05
N ASP A 127 -14.02 5.09 5.62
CA ASP A 127 -13.71 4.09 4.61
C ASP A 127 -13.90 4.65 3.17
N PRO A 128 -13.47 3.92 2.13
CA PRO A 128 -13.63 4.38 0.75
C PRO A 128 -15.09 4.62 0.32
N LEU A 129 -16.06 3.90 0.90
CA LEU A 129 -17.47 4.07 0.59
C LEU A 129 -18.01 5.37 1.18
N HIS A 130 -17.60 5.71 2.41
CA HIS A 130 -17.89 6.99 3.02
C HIS A 130 -17.36 8.14 2.16
N GLY A 131 -16.11 8.05 1.70
CA GLY A 131 -15.53 9.03 0.77
C GLY A 131 -16.32 9.17 -0.54
N ALA A 132 -16.77 8.06 -1.13
CA ALA A 132 -17.58 8.08 -2.34
C ALA A 132 -18.92 8.80 -2.14
N VAL A 133 -19.59 8.58 -1.00
CA VAL A 133 -20.86 9.25 -0.66
C VAL A 133 -20.65 10.75 -0.45
N VAL A 134 -19.58 11.15 0.25
CA VAL A 134 -19.23 12.57 0.44
C VAL A 134 -19.02 13.25 -0.92
N LEU A 135 -18.24 12.64 -1.81
CA LEU A 135 -17.98 13.17 -3.15
C LEU A 135 -19.26 13.26 -4.00
N ALA A 136 -20.07 12.20 -4.03
CA ALA A 136 -21.33 12.20 -4.79
C ALA A 136 -22.30 13.27 -4.28
N SER A 137 -22.38 13.47 -2.97
CA SER A 137 -23.25 14.48 -2.36
C SER A 137 -22.80 15.90 -2.71
N ALA A 138 -21.49 16.18 -2.63
CA ALA A 138 -20.93 17.48 -2.99
C ALA A 138 -21.17 17.82 -4.47
N LEU A 139 -21.06 16.84 -5.36
CA LEU A 139 -21.36 17.00 -6.78
C LEU A 139 -22.85 17.27 -7.03
N ALA A 140 -23.74 16.55 -6.32
CA ALA A 140 -25.18 16.74 -6.47
C ALA A 140 -25.67 18.11 -5.96
N THR A 141 -24.98 18.71 -4.99
CA THR A 141 -25.34 20.01 -4.40
C THR A 141 -24.54 21.19 -4.94
N GLY A 142 -23.60 20.96 -5.88
CA GLY A 142 -22.77 22.01 -6.46
C GLY A 142 -21.74 22.61 -5.49
N ALA A 143 -21.40 21.91 -4.40
CA ALA A 143 -20.53 22.41 -3.33
C ALA A 143 -19.02 22.21 -3.59
N GLN A 144 -18.58 22.21 -4.86
CA GLN A 144 -17.22 21.77 -5.19
C GLN A 144 -16.15 22.85 -4.87
N ASP A 145 -15.53 22.74 -3.70
CA ASP A 145 -14.21 23.30 -3.37
C ASP A 145 -13.20 22.13 -3.25
N LEU A 146 -12.99 21.37 -4.33
CA LEU A 146 -11.75 20.61 -4.42
C LEU A 146 -10.64 21.64 -4.67
N PRO A 147 -9.56 21.68 -3.86
CA PRO A 147 -8.51 22.67 -4.03
C PRO A 147 -7.99 22.62 -5.47
N VAL A 148 -8.13 23.75 -6.17
CA VAL A 148 -7.65 23.88 -7.54
C VAL A 148 -6.13 24.01 -7.47
N ASP A 149 -5.44 22.90 -7.70
CA ASP A 149 -3.98 22.90 -7.90
C ASP A 149 -3.69 22.85 -9.40
N GLY A 150 -2.83 23.76 -9.89
CA GLY A 150 -2.46 23.85 -11.30
C GLY A 150 -1.77 22.61 -11.87
N ARG A 151 -1.37 21.65 -11.02
CA ARG A 151 -0.79 20.35 -11.39
C ARG A 151 -1.84 19.24 -11.45
N LEU A 152 -3.05 19.46 -10.96
CA LEU A 152 -4.11 18.46 -11.02
C LEU A 152 -4.71 18.40 -12.43
N LEU A 153 -4.95 17.17 -12.88
CA LEU A 153 -5.75 16.91 -14.07
C LEU A 153 -7.18 17.35 -13.82
N TRP A 154 -7.65 18.35 -14.57
CA TRP A 154 -9.04 18.78 -14.55
C TRP A 154 -9.71 18.41 -15.88
N CYS A 155 -10.96 17.96 -15.82
CA CYS A 155 -11.78 17.71 -17.00
C CYS A 155 -12.68 18.93 -17.23
N SER A 156 -12.53 19.61 -18.37
CA SER A 156 -13.53 20.58 -18.82
C SER A 156 -14.74 19.83 -19.37
N THR A 157 -15.91 20.00 -18.77
CA THR A 157 -17.17 19.68 -19.45
C THR A 157 -17.42 20.75 -20.50
N GLY A 158 -17.19 20.41 -21.78
CA GLY A 158 -17.46 21.32 -22.89
C GLY A 158 -18.93 21.35 -23.25
N ALA A 159 -19.62 22.45 -22.94
CA ALA A 159 -20.75 23.11 -23.64
C ALA A 159 -21.23 24.26 -22.73
N GLU A 160 -21.26 25.56 -23.07
CA GLU A 160 -21.31 26.25 -24.36
C GLU A 160 -20.45 27.53 -24.35
N SER A 161 -20.13 28.00 -25.54
CA SER A 161 -19.35 29.19 -25.87
C SER A 161 -19.99 30.51 -25.39
N GLY A 162 -19.27 31.25 -24.56
CA GLY A 162 -19.47 32.68 -24.33
C GLY A 162 -18.30 33.27 -23.54
N ARG A 163 -17.59 34.24 -24.13
CA ARG A 163 -16.50 35.02 -23.51
C ARG A 163 -16.96 35.52 -22.14
N ASP A 164 -16.13 35.58 -21.09
CA ASP A 164 -15.03 36.52 -20.95
C ASP A 164 -14.32 36.30 -19.60
N GLY A 165 -13.04 36.70 -19.50
CA GLY A 165 -12.43 37.13 -18.25
C GLY A 165 -11.93 36.07 -17.25
N ALA A 166 -10.60 36.00 -17.15
CA ALA A 166 -9.80 35.57 -15.99
C ALA A 166 -9.90 34.09 -15.55
N ARG A 167 -8.93 33.30 -16.01
CA ARG A 167 -8.42 32.14 -15.25
C ARG A 167 -7.24 32.61 -14.38
N PRO A 168 -7.15 32.21 -13.11
CA PRO A 168 -5.90 32.32 -12.33
C PRO A 168 -4.80 31.41 -12.88
#